data_AF-A0AAU9LA62-F1
#
_entry.id   AF-A0AAU9LA62-F1
#
_cell.length_a   1.000
_cell.length_b   1.000
_cell.length_c   1.000
_cell.angle_alpha   90.00
_cell.angle_beta   90.00
_cell.angle_gamma   90.00
#
_symmetry.space_group_name_H-M   'P 1'
#
loop_
_entity.id
_entity.type
_entity.pdbx_description
1 polymer ?
#
loop_
_entity_poly.entity_id
_entity_poly.type
_entity_poly.pdbx_seq_one_letter_code
_entity_poly.pdbx_strand_id
1 'polypeptide(L)'
;MMNQQTIELTAVTIVLREQHALAGCSHVADMISEYLDFSHKWTIERAACNGYMTLLGHLGKKELPISPRELDWALRTAADRGDLRVVKWLTAYQPDMECSTQVMDSAALRGHLSIVKWLHSYRDEGCTTAAMDSAAAYGRLDVVQWLHENRSEGCTTAAMDSAAAGGYLKTVQWLTANRKEGCTSIASHFALLNGHMHILRWLNEQNVEVQDRNQGTGTRLPARWSRRERRLSATLVETPRQRPRRLSMGLLCRN
;
A
#
# COMPACT_ATOMS: atom_id res chain seq x y z
N MET A 1 -23.15 7.28 -0.92
CA MET A 1 -23.92 6.09 -1.33
C MET A 1 -23.36 4.92 -0.54
N MET A 2 -24.10 4.50 0.49
CA MET A 2 -23.67 3.45 1.41
C MET A 2 -23.64 2.12 0.63
N ASN A 3 -22.46 1.50 0.60
CA ASN A 3 -22.23 0.19 0.01
C ASN A 3 -22.94 -0.83 0.92
N GLN A 4 -24.19 -1.16 0.60
CA GLN A 4 -24.87 -2.30 1.21
C GLN A 4 -24.07 -3.54 0.82
N GLN A 5 -23.31 -4.08 1.78
CA GLN A 5 -22.77 -5.43 1.68
C GLN A 5 -23.96 -6.38 1.56
N THR A 6 -24.32 -6.73 0.34
CA THR A 6 -25.20 -7.85 0.06
C THR A 6 -24.46 -9.10 0.52
N ILE A 7 -24.87 -9.63 1.67
CA ILE A 7 -24.43 -10.93 2.16
C ILE A 7 -25.03 -11.96 1.20
N GLU A 8 -24.29 -12.31 0.15
CA GLU A 8 -24.63 -13.48 -0.66
C GLU A 8 -24.38 -14.72 0.20
N LEU A 9 -25.47 -15.39 0.58
CA LEU A 9 -25.42 -16.65 1.33
C LEU A 9 -24.67 -17.70 0.49
N THR A 10 -23.42 -17.97 0.85
CA THR A 10 -22.51 -18.87 0.11
C THR A 10 -22.44 -20.28 0.70
N ALA A 11 -23.14 -20.57 1.81
CA ALA A 11 -23.21 -21.92 2.38
C ALA A 11 -24.42 -22.12 3.30
N VAL A 12 -25.13 -23.23 3.14
CA VAL A 12 -26.26 -23.70 3.97
C VAL A 12 -25.82 -24.64 5.11
N THR A 13 -24.51 -24.76 5.34
CA THR A 13 -23.96 -25.70 6.35
C THR A 13 -24.31 -25.34 7.80
N ILE A 14 -24.73 -24.09 8.07
CA ILE A 14 -24.97 -23.60 9.44
C ILE A 14 -26.31 -24.11 10.02
N VAL A 15 -27.35 -24.29 9.21
CA VAL A 15 -28.70 -24.58 9.73
C VAL A 15 -28.84 -26.01 10.29
N LEU A 16 -28.01 -26.95 9.84
CA LEU A 16 -28.10 -28.36 10.26
C LEU A 16 -27.38 -28.69 11.57
N ARG A 17 -26.45 -27.85 12.03
CA ARG A 17 -25.69 -28.14 13.27
C ARG A 17 -26.47 -27.86 14.56
N GLU A 18 -27.52 -27.05 14.52
CA GLU A 18 -28.29 -26.68 15.73
C GLU A 18 -29.55 -27.53 15.96
N GLN A 19 -29.93 -28.39 15.02
CA GLN A 19 -31.10 -29.27 15.13
C GLN A 19 -30.68 -30.74 15.11
N HIS A 20 -30.45 -31.32 16.29
CA HIS A 20 -30.06 -32.74 16.46
C HIS A 20 -31.04 -33.73 15.80
N ALA A 21 -32.31 -33.34 15.56
CA ALA A 21 -33.30 -34.14 14.85
C ALA A 21 -33.00 -34.31 13.34
N LEU A 22 -32.24 -33.39 12.73
CA LEU A 22 -31.91 -33.39 11.30
C LEU A 22 -30.52 -33.99 11.01
N ALA A 23 -29.78 -34.40 12.04
CA ALA A 23 -28.47 -35.04 11.88
C ALA A 23 -28.52 -36.35 11.06
N GLY A 24 -29.69 -37.02 10.99
CA GLY A 24 -29.91 -38.21 10.17
C GLY A 24 -30.23 -37.95 8.69
N CYS A 25 -30.40 -36.69 8.28
CA CYS A 25 -30.78 -36.29 6.93
C CYS A 25 -29.61 -35.67 6.15
N SER A 26 -28.40 -36.24 6.25
CA SER A 26 -27.23 -35.75 5.52
C SER A 26 -27.48 -35.66 4.02
N HIS A 27 -28.21 -36.61 3.44
CA HIS A 27 -28.59 -36.59 2.03
C HIS A 27 -29.42 -35.36 1.61
N VAL A 28 -30.29 -34.83 2.49
CA VAL A 28 -31.08 -33.61 2.21
C VAL A 28 -30.16 -32.39 2.27
N ALA A 29 -29.23 -32.36 3.22
CA ALA A 29 -28.20 -31.33 3.30
C ALA A 29 -27.34 -31.32 2.04
N ASP A 30 -26.95 -32.49 1.55
CA ASP A 30 -26.15 -32.67 0.35
C ASP A 30 -26.94 -32.23 -0.89
N MET A 31 -28.20 -32.63 -1.02
CA MET A 31 -29.10 -32.19 -2.11
C MET A 31 -29.31 -30.68 -2.14
N ILE A 32 -29.55 -30.05 -0.98
CA ILE A 32 -29.72 -28.60 -0.89
C ILE A 32 -28.40 -27.90 -1.22
N SER A 33 -27.28 -28.46 -0.75
CA SER A 33 -25.95 -27.92 -1.05
C SER A 33 -25.64 -28.01 -2.54
N GLU A 34 -25.98 -29.12 -3.20
CA GLU A 34 -25.85 -29.32 -4.65
C GLU A 34 -26.76 -28.36 -5.44
N TYR A 35 -28.03 -28.21 -5.03
CA TYR A 35 -28.96 -27.28 -5.67
C TYR A 35 -28.51 -25.82 -5.57
N LEU A 36 -27.91 -25.45 -4.43
CA LEU A 36 -27.38 -24.11 -4.20
C LEU A 36 -25.91 -23.98 -4.64
N ASP A 37 -25.31 -25.02 -5.22
CA ASP A 37 -23.92 -25.02 -5.65
C ASP A 37 -23.74 -24.20 -6.93
N PHE A 38 -23.70 -22.88 -6.77
CA PHE A 38 -23.32 -21.95 -7.82
C PHE A 38 -21.80 -21.87 -8.02
N SER A 39 -20.99 -22.76 -7.42
CA SER A 39 -19.53 -22.72 -7.56
C SER A 39 -19.06 -22.89 -9.00
N HIS A 40 -19.86 -23.50 -9.88
CA HIS A 40 -19.60 -23.57 -11.33
C HIS A 40 -19.51 -22.18 -12.00
N LYS A 41 -20.07 -21.14 -11.38
CA LYS A 41 -19.95 -19.74 -11.84
C LYS A 41 -18.71 -19.03 -11.28
N TRP A 42 -17.98 -19.66 -10.36
CA TRP A 42 -16.86 -19.07 -9.65
C TRP A 42 -15.55 -19.73 -10.07
N THR A 43 -14.60 -18.92 -10.51
CA THR A 43 -13.20 -19.34 -10.66
C THR A 43 -12.47 -19.18 -9.32
N ILE A 44 -11.39 -19.96 -9.14
CA ILE A 44 -10.49 -19.81 -7.98
C ILE A 44 -9.99 -18.37 -7.89
N GLU A 45 -9.63 -17.77 -9.03
CA GLU A 45 -9.21 -16.37 -9.13
C GLU A 45 -10.26 -15.42 -8.54
N ARG A 46 -11.53 -15.53 -8.93
CA ARG A 46 -12.60 -14.63 -8.47
C ARG A 46 -12.91 -14.83 -6.99
N ALA A 47 -12.88 -16.06 -6.50
CA ALA A 47 -13.05 -16.38 -5.08
C ALA A 47 -11.89 -15.83 -4.23
N ALA A 48 -10.65 -15.98 -4.72
CA ALA A 48 -9.45 -15.49 -4.07
C ALA A 48 -9.38 -13.96 -4.05
N CYS A 49 -9.68 -13.34 -5.20
CA CYS A 49 -9.81 -11.89 -5.29
C CYS A 49 -10.76 -11.38 -4.21
N ASN A 50 -11.89 -12.04 -3.95
CA ASN A 50 -12.86 -11.61 -2.93
C ASN A 50 -12.58 -12.07 -1.49
N GLY A 51 -11.57 -12.91 -1.26
CA GLY A 51 -11.23 -13.42 0.07
C GLY A 51 -12.19 -14.49 0.61
N TYR A 52 -12.94 -15.17 -0.26
CA TYR A 52 -13.92 -16.18 0.12
C TYR A 52 -13.25 -17.54 0.42
N MET A 53 -12.64 -17.66 1.60
CA MET A 53 -11.87 -18.84 2.02
C MET A 53 -12.66 -20.15 2.00
N THR A 54 -13.94 -20.13 2.38
CA THR A 54 -14.80 -21.32 2.36
C THR A 54 -15.05 -21.81 0.94
N LEU A 55 -15.32 -20.87 0.03
CA LEU A 55 -15.50 -21.15 -1.39
C LEU A 55 -14.18 -21.62 -2.03
N LEU A 56 -13.04 -21.02 -1.69
CA LEU A 56 -11.73 -21.51 -2.12
C LEU A 56 -11.48 -22.95 -1.68
N GLY A 57 -11.74 -23.28 -0.41
CA GLY A 57 -11.63 -24.64 0.10
C GLY A 57 -12.55 -25.63 -0.63
N HIS A 58 -13.73 -25.19 -1.07
CA HIS A 58 -14.64 -26.00 -1.86
C HIS A 58 -14.16 -26.16 -3.32
N LEU A 59 -13.73 -25.07 -3.96
CA LEU A 59 -13.21 -25.08 -5.34
C LEU A 59 -11.91 -25.87 -5.47
N GLY A 60 -11.03 -25.81 -4.46
CA GLY A 60 -9.78 -26.58 -4.46
C GLY A 60 -10.00 -28.09 -4.38
N LYS A 61 -11.09 -28.57 -3.77
CA LYS A 61 -11.46 -29.99 -3.79
C LYS A 61 -11.87 -30.49 -5.18
N LYS A 62 -12.29 -29.59 -6.07
CA LYS A 62 -12.66 -29.91 -7.45
C LYS A 62 -11.43 -29.90 -8.38
N GLU A 63 -10.23 -29.64 -7.86
CA GLU A 63 -8.96 -29.61 -8.60
C GLU A 63 -9.03 -28.79 -9.90
N LEU A 64 -9.75 -27.67 -9.86
CA LEU A 64 -9.90 -26.82 -11.03
C LEU A 64 -8.53 -26.25 -11.44
N PRO A 65 -8.15 -26.35 -12.72
CA PRO A 65 -6.90 -25.79 -13.20
C PRO A 65 -6.94 -24.27 -13.10
N ILE A 66 -5.85 -23.68 -12.63
CA ILE A 66 -5.65 -22.23 -12.62
C ILE A 66 -4.49 -21.88 -13.55
N SER A 67 -4.68 -20.91 -14.42
CA SER A 67 -3.59 -20.45 -15.30
C SER A 67 -2.55 -19.66 -14.49
N PRO A 68 -1.27 -19.60 -14.93
CA PRO A 68 -0.25 -18.80 -14.25
C PRO A 68 -0.64 -17.33 -14.10
N ARG A 69 -1.33 -16.77 -15.11
CA ARG A 69 -1.80 -15.39 -15.11
C ARG A 69 -2.91 -15.16 -14.07
N GLU A 70 -3.83 -16.09 -13.93
CA GLU A 70 -4.89 -16.02 -12.92
C GLU A 70 -4.32 -16.17 -11.51
N LEU A 71 -3.35 -17.07 -11.31
CA LEU A 71 -2.67 -17.21 -10.01
C LEU A 71 -1.93 -15.94 -9.64
N ASP A 72 -1.13 -15.38 -10.57
CA ASP A 72 -0.40 -14.13 -10.35
C ASP A 72 -1.36 -12.99 -9.98
N TRP A 73 -2.43 -12.82 -10.75
CA TRP A 73 -3.44 -11.79 -10.49
C TRP A 73 -4.13 -11.97 -9.13
N ALA A 74 -4.51 -13.21 -8.80
CA ALA A 74 -5.14 -13.53 -7.52
C ALA A 74 -4.20 -13.29 -6.34
N LEU A 75 -2.91 -13.68 -6.46
CA LEU A 75 -1.89 -13.44 -5.45
C LEU A 75 -1.63 -11.94 -5.27
N ARG A 76 -1.48 -11.18 -6.35
CA ARG A 76 -1.30 -9.73 -6.29
C ARG A 76 -2.48 -9.03 -5.66
N THR A 77 -3.70 -9.45 -5.99
CA THR A 77 -4.93 -8.88 -5.41
C THR A 77 -5.05 -9.22 -3.92
N ALA A 78 -4.74 -10.45 -3.53
CA ALA A 78 -4.72 -10.86 -2.13
C ALA A 78 -3.64 -10.10 -1.33
N ALA A 79 -2.47 -9.93 -1.92
CA ALA A 79 -1.37 -9.14 -1.37
C ALA A 79 -1.76 -7.66 -1.21
N ASP A 80 -2.42 -7.05 -2.19
CA ASP A 80 -2.91 -5.66 -2.12
C ASP A 80 -3.95 -5.47 -0.99
N ARG A 81 -4.84 -6.47 -0.81
CA ARG A 81 -5.86 -6.45 0.25
C ARG A 81 -5.33 -6.76 1.64
N GLY A 82 -4.15 -7.37 1.74
CA GLY A 82 -3.59 -7.81 3.02
C GLY A 82 -4.12 -9.15 3.52
N ASP A 83 -4.76 -9.95 2.67
CA ASP A 83 -5.30 -11.26 3.09
C ASP A 83 -4.24 -12.37 2.97
N LEU A 84 -3.42 -12.48 4.02
CA LEU A 84 -2.39 -13.52 4.14
C LEU A 84 -2.97 -14.95 4.05
N ARG A 85 -4.25 -15.16 4.40
CA ARG A 85 -4.85 -16.50 4.35
C ARG A 85 -5.03 -16.95 2.91
N VAL A 86 -5.48 -16.04 2.04
CA VAL A 86 -5.63 -16.31 0.61
C VAL A 86 -4.26 -16.51 -0.03
N VAL A 87 -3.26 -15.68 0.31
CA VAL A 87 -1.89 -15.84 -0.19
C VAL A 87 -1.36 -17.23 0.14
N LYS A 88 -1.42 -17.64 1.42
CA LYS A 88 -0.98 -18.98 1.86
C LYS A 88 -1.74 -20.10 1.15
N TRP A 89 -3.05 -19.92 0.95
CA TRP A 89 -3.88 -20.93 0.30
C TRP A 89 -3.51 -21.10 -1.17
N LEU A 90 -3.37 -19.99 -1.91
CA LEU A 90 -3.01 -20.00 -3.33
C LEU A 90 -1.63 -20.62 -3.56
N THR A 91 -0.64 -20.27 -2.73
CA THR A 91 0.71 -20.86 -2.81
C THR A 91 0.75 -22.33 -2.41
N ALA A 92 -0.12 -22.76 -1.48
CA ALA A 92 -0.21 -24.17 -1.12
C ALA A 92 -0.97 -25.00 -2.19
N TYR A 93 -1.88 -24.37 -2.92
CA TYR A 93 -2.64 -24.99 -3.99
C TYR A 93 -1.76 -25.25 -5.24
N GLN A 94 -0.81 -24.36 -5.54
CA GLN A 94 0.14 -24.49 -6.65
C GLN A 94 1.56 -24.07 -6.21
N PRO A 95 2.32 -24.95 -5.53
CA PRO A 95 3.63 -24.61 -5.00
C PRO A 95 4.69 -24.41 -6.09
N ASP A 96 4.60 -25.17 -7.19
CA ASP A 96 5.59 -25.19 -8.26
C ASP A 96 5.46 -24.01 -9.25
N MET A 97 4.36 -23.25 -9.15
CA MET A 97 4.10 -22.15 -10.08
C MET A 97 4.82 -20.89 -9.62
N GLU A 98 5.67 -20.32 -10.48
CA GLU A 98 6.33 -19.04 -10.25
C GLU A 98 5.30 -17.89 -10.24
N CYS A 99 5.53 -16.92 -9.38
CA CYS A 99 4.72 -15.71 -9.25
C CYS A 99 5.55 -14.47 -9.58
N SER A 100 4.91 -13.37 -9.99
CA SER A 100 5.64 -12.15 -10.29
C SER A 100 6.20 -11.51 -9.03
N THR A 101 7.36 -10.85 -9.16
CA THR A 101 7.91 -9.93 -8.15
C THR A 101 6.93 -8.82 -7.75
N GLN A 102 5.96 -8.53 -8.63
CA GLN A 102 4.88 -7.57 -8.37
C GLN A 102 3.98 -7.95 -7.17
N VAL A 103 3.94 -9.22 -6.76
CA VAL A 103 3.18 -9.64 -5.57
C VAL A 103 3.76 -8.99 -4.31
N MET A 104 5.08 -9.06 -4.13
CA MET A 104 5.75 -8.44 -2.98
C MET A 104 5.72 -6.91 -3.09
N ASP A 105 5.88 -6.35 -4.30
CA ASP A 105 5.78 -4.91 -4.53
C ASP A 105 4.39 -4.37 -4.14
N SER A 106 3.30 -5.07 -4.49
CA SER A 106 1.92 -4.73 -4.09
C SER A 106 1.70 -4.81 -2.58
N ALA A 107 2.23 -5.85 -1.92
CA ALA A 107 2.15 -5.96 -0.46
C ALA A 107 2.90 -4.78 0.21
N ALA A 108 4.06 -4.42 -0.31
CA ALA A 108 4.89 -3.33 0.22
C ALA A 108 4.22 -1.96 0.05
N LEU A 109 3.67 -1.67 -1.14
CA LEU A 109 2.88 -0.48 -1.46
C LEU A 109 1.79 -0.23 -0.41
N ARG A 110 1.07 -1.29 -0.02
CA ARG A 110 -0.07 -1.20 0.90
C ARG A 110 0.32 -1.24 2.38
N GLY A 111 1.56 -1.57 2.69
CA GLY A 111 2.05 -1.65 4.08
C GLY A 111 1.80 -3.00 4.73
N HIS A 112 1.53 -4.06 3.97
CA HIS A 112 1.21 -5.38 4.51
C HIS A 112 2.49 -6.15 4.86
N LEU A 113 3.21 -5.68 5.88
CA LEU A 113 4.50 -6.22 6.31
C LEU A 113 4.46 -7.73 6.60
N SER A 114 3.34 -8.24 7.12
CA SER A 114 3.15 -9.68 7.38
C SER A 114 3.23 -10.52 6.11
N ILE A 115 2.69 -10.01 5.00
CA ILE A 115 2.75 -10.66 3.69
C ILE A 115 4.15 -10.52 3.10
N VAL A 116 4.78 -9.35 3.20
CA VAL A 116 6.16 -9.14 2.71
C VAL A 116 7.14 -10.12 3.38
N LYS A 117 7.07 -10.23 4.72
CA LYS A 117 7.88 -11.20 5.48
C LYS A 117 7.60 -12.64 5.06
N TRP A 118 6.32 -12.98 4.89
CA TRP A 118 5.94 -14.32 4.49
C TRP A 118 6.45 -14.66 3.08
N LEU A 119 6.24 -13.79 2.10
CA LEU A 119 6.75 -13.97 0.75
C LEU A 119 8.28 -14.12 0.78
N HIS A 120 9.00 -13.28 1.51
CA HIS A 120 10.46 -13.39 1.61
C HIS A 120 10.95 -14.72 2.21
N SER A 121 10.23 -15.31 3.16
CA SER A 121 10.66 -16.56 3.81
C SER A 121 10.30 -17.82 3.03
N TYR A 122 9.31 -17.75 2.13
CA TYR A 122 8.74 -18.93 1.47
C TYR A 122 8.83 -18.87 -0.07
N ARG A 123 9.33 -17.78 -0.64
CA ARG A 123 9.42 -17.52 -2.08
C ARG A 123 10.74 -16.87 -2.44
N ASP A 124 11.29 -17.28 -3.58
CA ASP A 124 12.63 -16.86 -4.04
C ASP A 124 12.59 -15.74 -5.09
N GLU A 125 11.41 -15.41 -5.64
CA GLU A 125 11.30 -14.40 -6.70
C GLU A 125 11.69 -12.99 -6.23
N GLY A 126 11.47 -12.69 -4.95
CA GLY A 126 11.85 -11.42 -4.33
C GLY A 126 10.96 -10.25 -4.74
N CYS A 127 11.56 -9.06 -4.80
CA CYS A 127 10.88 -7.81 -5.15
C CYS A 127 11.73 -6.99 -6.14
N THR A 128 11.21 -5.84 -6.55
CA THR A 128 11.98 -4.84 -7.29
C THR A 128 12.24 -3.60 -6.44
N THR A 129 12.99 -2.62 -6.97
CA THR A 129 13.11 -1.30 -6.32
C THR A 129 11.75 -0.63 -6.10
N ALA A 130 10.73 -1.03 -6.87
CA ALA A 130 9.38 -0.53 -6.73
C ALA A 130 8.77 -0.86 -5.37
N ALA A 131 9.16 -1.95 -4.69
CA ALA A 131 8.67 -2.25 -3.35
C ALA A 131 9.02 -1.14 -2.35
N MET A 132 10.30 -0.74 -2.28
CA MET A 132 10.75 0.29 -1.36
C MET A 132 10.29 1.69 -1.80
N ASP A 133 10.34 1.99 -3.10
CA ASP A 133 9.85 3.25 -3.65
C ASP A 133 8.36 3.46 -3.35
N SER A 134 7.55 2.42 -3.56
CA SER A 134 6.11 2.42 -3.29
C SER A 134 5.79 2.48 -1.80
N ALA A 135 6.49 1.69 -0.97
CA ALA A 135 6.31 1.75 0.47
C ALA A 135 6.61 3.17 1.01
N ALA A 136 7.67 3.81 0.49
CA ALA A 136 8.00 5.19 0.83
C ALA A 136 6.95 6.20 0.35
N ALA A 137 6.44 6.03 -0.88
CA ALA A 137 5.39 6.87 -1.47
C ALA A 137 4.07 6.86 -0.68
N TYR A 138 3.82 5.83 0.14
CA TYR A 138 2.64 5.72 1.00
C TYR A 138 2.97 5.81 2.50
N GLY A 139 4.18 6.22 2.84
CA GLY A 139 4.60 6.44 4.23
C GLY A 139 4.70 5.17 5.07
N ARG A 140 4.87 4.00 4.44
CA ARG A 140 5.01 2.68 5.10
C ARG A 140 6.43 2.48 5.61
N LEU A 141 6.81 3.28 6.61
CA LEU A 141 8.17 3.32 7.14
C LEU A 141 8.64 1.96 7.69
N ASP A 142 7.74 1.22 8.32
CA ASP A 142 7.98 -0.14 8.83
C ASP A 142 8.37 -1.13 7.72
N VAL A 143 7.69 -1.06 6.57
CA VAL A 143 8.04 -1.86 5.39
C VAL A 143 9.36 -1.39 4.78
N VAL A 144 9.59 -0.08 4.67
CA VAL A 144 10.85 0.48 4.13
C VAL A 144 12.05 0.01 4.96
N GLN A 145 11.96 0.10 6.29
CA GLN A 145 12.99 -0.36 7.22
C GLN A 145 13.26 -1.85 7.04
N TRP A 146 12.19 -2.65 7.02
CA TRP A 146 12.33 -4.09 6.90
C TRP A 146 12.94 -4.50 5.54
N LEU A 147 12.49 -3.89 4.44
CA LEU A 147 13.07 -4.13 3.12
C LEU A 147 14.54 -3.73 3.07
N HIS A 148 14.93 -2.62 3.68
CA HIS A 148 16.34 -2.21 3.71
C HIS A 148 17.24 -3.18 4.47
N GLU A 149 16.75 -3.76 5.57
CA GLU A 149 17.51 -4.68 6.40
C GLU A 149 17.61 -6.09 5.79
N ASN A 150 16.61 -6.52 5.03
CA ASN A 150 16.47 -7.93 4.59
C ASN A 150 16.62 -8.13 3.07
N ARG A 151 16.63 -7.05 2.28
CA ARG A 151 16.68 -7.07 0.81
C ARG A 151 17.79 -6.16 0.26
N SER A 152 18.33 -6.51 -0.90
CA SER A 152 19.48 -5.83 -1.52
C SER A 152 19.10 -4.95 -2.71
N GLU A 153 17.87 -5.04 -3.19
CA GLU A 153 17.33 -4.32 -4.36
C GLU A 153 17.39 -2.81 -4.15
N GLY A 154 17.14 -2.35 -2.93
CA GLY A 154 17.22 -0.94 -2.56
C GLY A 154 16.04 -0.11 -3.06
N CYS A 155 16.30 1.18 -3.28
CA CYS A 155 15.32 2.14 -3.77
C CYS A 155 15.93 3.02 -4.87
N THR A 156 15.12 3.86 -5.47
CA THR A 156 15.56 4.93 -6.36
C THR A 156 15.29 6.29 -5.72
N THR A 157 15.64 7.38 -6.42
CA THR A 157 15.25 8.74 -6.00
C THR A 157 13.73 8.90 -5.84
N ALA A 158 12.94 8.05 -6.49
CA ALA A 158 11.48 8.08 -6.42
C ALA A 158 10.96 7.81 -4.99
N ALA A 159 11.68 7.03 -4.17
CA ALA A 159 11.31 6.82 -2.77
C ALA A 159 11.25 8.15 -2.00
N MET A 160 12.31 8.95 -2.08
CA MET A 160 12.38 10.22 -1.35
C MET A 160 11.49 11.29 -1.98
N ASP A 161 11.45 11.36 -3.31
CA ASP A 161 10.59 12.29 -4.06
C ASP A 161 9.11 12.08 -3.72
N SER A 162 8.65 10.83 -3.74
CA SER A 162 7.27 10.48 -3.46
C SER A 162 6.94 10.57 -1.97
N ALA A 163 7.87 10.23 -1.08
CA ALA A 163 7.69 10.43 0.36
C ALA A 163 7.55 11.91 0.71
N ALA A 164 8.32 12.79 0.05
CA ALA A 164 8.21 14.23 0.18
C ALA A 164 6.88 14.76 -0.38
N ALA A 165 6.48 14.29 -1.56
CA ALA A 165 5.19 14.60 -2.16
C ALA A 165 4.01 14.16 -1.29
N GLY A 166 4.12 13.04 -0.57
CA GLY A 166 3.08 12.52 0.33
C GLY A 166 3.09 13.07 1.75
N GLY A 167 4.06 13.94 2.10
CA GLY A 167 4.09 14.56 3.43
C GLY A 167 4.68 13.69 4.54
N TYR A 168 5.32 12.57 4.19
CA TYR A 168 5.85 11.58 5.12
C TYR A 168 7.26 11.93 5.64
N LEU A 169 7.35 12.97 6.47
CA LEU A 169 8.63 13.50 6.99
C LEU A 169 9.51 12.43 7.66
N LYS A 170 8.93 11.52 8.45
CA LYS A 170 9.71 10.45 9.11
C LYS A 170 10.37 9.51 8.10
N THR A 171 9.66 9.19 7.01
CA THR A 171 10.19 8.36 5.93
C THR A 171 11.30 9.08 5.18
N VAL A 172 11.12 10.37 4.89
CA VAL A 172 12.18 11.20 4.27
C VAL A 172 13.42 11.25 5.16
N GLN A 173 13.26 11.54 6.45
CA GLN A 173 14.36 11.56 7.43
C GLN A 173 15.11 10.24 7.47
N TRP A 174 14.37 9.13 7.52
CA TRP A 174 14.96 7.80 7.58
C TRP A 174 15.70 7.45 6.28
N LEU A 175 15.11 7.75 5.11
CA LEU A 175 15.74 7.52 3.82
C LEU A 175 17.03 8.34 3.68
N THR A 176 17.05 9.60 4.08
CA THR A 176 18.26 10.43 4.03
C THR A 176 19.36 9.90 4.96
N ALA A 177 19.01 9.33 6.11
CA ALA A 177 19.99 8.80 7.05
C ALA A 177 20.58 7.44 6.63
N ASN A 178 19.82 6.61 5.92
CA ASN A 178 20.18 5.20 5.65
C ASN A 178 20.44 4.88 4.17
N ARG A 179 20.08 5.78 3.25
CA ARG A 179 20.20 5.60 1.79
C ARG A 179 21.01 6.73 1.17
N LYS A 180 21.61 6.47 0.00
CA LYS A 180 22.54 7.38 -0.69
C LYS A 180 21.98 7.97 -1.99
N GLU A 181 20.82 7.49 -2.41
CA GLU A 181 20.16 7.86 -3.66
C GLU A 181 19.69 9.31 -3.64
N GLY A 182 19.31 9.83 -2.47
CA GLY A 182 18.88 11.22 -2.30
C GLY A 182 17.51 11.52 -2.91
N CYS A 183 17.28 12.80 -3.22
CA CYS A 183 16.08 13.29 -3.88
C CYS A 183 16.41 14.09 -5.14
N THR A 184 15.41 14.30 -5.99
CA THR A 184 15.49 15.24 -7.12
C THR A 184 14.76 16.54 -6.79
N SER A 185 14.77 17.51 -7.72
CA SER A 185 13.99 18.76 -7.60
C SER A 185 12.48 18.52 -7.54
N ILE A 186 12.05 17.30 -7.89
CA ILE A 186 10.66 16.85 -7.82
C ILE A 186 10.16 16.78 -6.37
N ALA A 187 11.00 16.36 -5.41
CA ALA A 187 10.64 16.26 -4.01
C ALA A 187 10.09 17.57 -3.45
N SER A 188 10.82 18.68 -3.66
CA SER A 188 10.42 19.98 -3.17
C SER A 188 9.25 20.57 -3.97
N HIS A 189 9.24 20.38 -5.28
CA HIS A 189 8.16 20.86 -6.13
C HIS A 189 6.81 20.29 -5.68
N PHE A 190 6.70 18.96 -5.51
CA PHE A 190 5.46 18.35 -5.07
C PHE A 190 5.17 18.55 -3.58
N ALA A 191 6.19 18.59 -2.71
CA ALA A 191 5.98 18.97 -1.31
C ALA A 191 5.38 20.39 -1.19
N LEU A 192 5.77 21.32 -2.07
CA LEU A 192 5.18 22.66 -2.13
C LEU A 192 3.74 22.63 -2.65
N LEU A 193 3.49 21.96 -3.78
CA LEU A 193 2.16 21.88 -4.39
C LEU A 193 1.13 21.24 -3.44
N ASN A 194 1.54 20.22 -2.68
CA ASN A 194 0.69 19.52 -1.73
C ASN A 194 0.65 20.19 -0.33
N GLY A 195 1.34 21.32 -0.14
CA GLY A 195 1.33 22.09 1.10
C GLY A 195 2.11 21.48 2.26
N HIS A 196 3.03 20.55 2.00
CA HIS A 196 3.88 19.89 2.99
C HIS A 196 5.09 20.75 3.41
N MET A 197 4.78 21.90 4.01
CA MET A 197 5.77 22.92 4.39
C MET A 197 6.80 22.42 5.41
N HIS A 198 6.43 21.47 6.27
CA HIS A 198 7.33 20.85 7.25
C HIS A 198 8.46 20.06 6.57
N ILE A 199 8.20 19.44 5.42
CA ILE A 199 9.23 18.73 4.65
C ILE A 199 10.17 19.72 3.97
N LEU A 200 9.63 20.79 3.36
CA LEU A 200 10.44 21.81 2.74
C LEU A 200 11.39 22.50 3.71
N ARG A 201 10.88 22.82 4.91
CA ARG A 201 11.70 23.38 5.99
C ARG A 201 12.84 22.43 6.32
N TRP A 202 12.52 21.16 6.54
CA TRP A 202 13.51 20.14 6.87
C TRP A 202 14.55 19.94 5.74
N LEU A 203 14.12 19.83 4.48
CA LEU A 203 15.02 19.69 3.32
C LEU A 203 15.96 20.89 3.17
N ASN A 204 15.47 22.11 3.44
CA ASN A 204 16.27 23.33 3.39
C ASN A 204 17.28 23.44 4.55
N GLU A 205 16.91 22.95 5.74
CA GLU A 205 17.81 22.91 6.91
C GLU A 205 18.96 21.90 6.73
N GLN A 206 18.68 20.74 6.11
CA GLN A 206 19.66 19.67 5.95
C GLN A 206 20.56 19.80 4.71
N ASN A 207 20.29 20.77 3.82
CA ASN A 207 21.01 20.97 2.56
C ASN A 207 21.18 19.67 1.75
N VAL A 208 20.09 18.89 1.64
CA VAL A 208 20.09 17.58 0.96
C VAL A 208 20.50 17.74 -0.51
N GLU A 209 21.41 16.89 -0.98
CA GLU A 209 21.89 16.92 -2.36
C GLU A 209 20.77 16.55 -3.34
N VAL A 210 20.53 17.43 -4.32
CA VAL A 210 19.57 17.23 -5.39
C VAL A 210 20.26 16.55 -6.58
N GLN A 211 19.76 15.39 -7.01
CA GLN A 211 20.23 14.75 -8.23
C GLN A 211 19.43 15.27 -9.44
N ASP A 212 20.05 16.10 -10.27
CA ASP A 212 19.45 16.55 -11.54
C ASP A 212 19.65 15.49 -12.64
N ARG A 213 18.55 15.03 -13.26
CA ARG A 213 18.56 14.07 -14.38
C ARG A 213 19.12 14.62 -15.70
N ASN A 214 19.65 15.84 -15.72
CA ASN A 214 20.04 16.52 -16.94
C ASN A 214 21.43 17.17 -16.83
N GLN A 215 22.49 16.38 -17.05
CA GLN A 215 23.80 16.93 -17.41
C GLN A 215 24.42 16.11 -18.56
N GLY A 216 24.02 16.47 -19.78
CA GLY A 216 24.99 16.54 -20.87
C GLY A 216 25.91 17.74 -20.61
N THR A 217 27.22 17.49 -20.61
CA THR A 217 28.33 18.46 -20.65
C THR A 217 28.46 19.46 -19.49
N GLY A 218 29.37 19.14 -18.58
CA GLY A 218 30.42 20.07 -18.11
C GLY A 218 30.00 21.39 -17.48
N THR A 219 29.69 21.38 -16.18
CA THR A 219 30.31 22.28 -15.18
C THR A 219 29.82 21.87 -13.79
N ARG A 220 30.74 21.37 -12.96
CA ARG A 220 30.45 21.02 -11.57
C ARG A 220 30.23 22.30 -10.75
N LEU A 221 28.97 22.59 -10.45
CA LEU A 221 28.59 23.28 -9.22
C LEU A 221 27.35 22.55 -8.65
N PRO A 222 27.31 22.26 -7.34
CA PRO A 222 26.10 21.72 -6.71
C PRO A 222 24.97 22.71 -6.94
N ALA A 223 23.85 22.24 -7.50
CA ALA A 223 22.66 23.03 -7.76
C ALA A 223 22.06 23.49 -6.42
N ARG A 224 22.59 24.60 -5.89
CA ARG A 224 22.06 25.26 -4.72
C ARG A 224 20.70 25.82 -5.11
N TRP A 225 19.66 25.45 -4.38
CA TRP A 225 18.26 25.87 -4.58
C TRP A 225 18.12 27.27 -5.18
N SER A 226 17.27 27.42 -6.19
CA SER A 226 17.11 28.69 -6.89
C SER A 226 16.72 29.80 -5.89
N ARG A 227 17.17 31.03 -6.13
CA ARG A 227 16.79 32.18 -5.26
C ARG A 227 15.26 32.37 -5.17
N ARG A 228 14.50 31.78 -6.09
CA ARG A 228 13.03 31.80 -6.13
C ARG A 228 12.43 30.81 -5.12
N GLU A 229 12.95 29.60 -5.03
CA GLU A 229 12.49 28.57 -4.07
C GLU A 229 12.85 28.94 -2.62
N ARG A 230 14.03 29.53 -2.40
CA ARG A 230 14.42 30.10 -1.10
C ARG A 230 13.55 31.29 -0.69
N ARG A 231 13.08 32.08 -1.66
CA ARG A 231 12.14 33.18 -1.40
C ARG A 231 10.73 32.69 -1.11
N LEU A 232 10.23 31.71 -1.86
CA LEU A 232 8.89 31.15 -1.65
C LEU A 232 8.77 30.46 -0.28
N SER A 233 9.81 29.76 0.16
CA SER A 233 9.90 29.21 1.52
C SER A 233 9.98 30.30 2.59
N ALA A 234 10.76 31.36 2.37
CA ALA A 234 10.85 32.48 3.32
C ALA A 234 9.55 33.31 3.42
N THR A 235 8.89 33.64 2.31
CA THR A 235 7.66 34.45 2.33
C THR A 235 6.45 33.71 2.92
N LEU A 236 6.44 32.38 2.91
CA LEU A 236 5.37 31.58 3.54
C LEU A 236 5.59 31.36 5.05
N VAL A 237 6.82 31.53 5.55
CA VAL A 237 7.17 31.40 6.98
C VAL A 237 6.75 32.65 7.79
N GLU A 238 6.59 33.81 7.15
CA GLU A 238 6.31 35.08 7.83
C GLU A 238 4.82 35.44 8.03
N THR A 239 3.86 34.52 7.76
CA THR A 239 2.44 34.81 8.01
C THR A 239 1.85 34.03 9.19
N PRO A 240 2.02 34.49 10.45
CA PRO A 240 1.00 34.23 11.44
C PRO A 240 -0.22 35.06 11.02
N ARG A 241 -1.34 34.40 10.68
CA ARG A 241 -2.64 35.08 10.54
C ARG A 241 -2.89 35.88 11.83
N GLN A 242 -2.60 37.18 11.83
CA GLN A 242 -3.12 38.08 12.84
C GLN A 242 -4.64 38.02 12.73
N ARG A 243 -5.30 37.49 13.76
CA ARG A 243 -6.76 37.60 13.90
C ARG A 243 -7.11 39.10 13.85
N PRO A 244 -8.13 39.51 13.09
CA PRO A 244 -8.52 40.91 13.05
C PRO A 244 -8.88 41.36 14.48
N ARG A 245 -8.37 42.53 14.86
CA ARG A 245 -8.65 43.18 16.15
C ARG A 245 -10.16 43.22 16.36
N ARG A 246 -10.64 42.67 17.49
CA ARG A 246 -11.99 42.94 17.99
C ARG A 246 -12.12 44.45 18.16
N LEU A 247 -12.93 45.10 17.35
CA LEU A 247 -13.43 46.42 17.65
C LEU A 247 -14.33 46.29 18.89
N SER A 248 -13.90 46.94 19.95
CA SER A 248 -14.56 47.01 21.25
C SER A 248 -15.96 47.63 21.14
N MET A 249 -16.93 46.97 21.78
CA MET A 249 -18.24 47.51 22.12
C MET A 249 -18.12 48.89 22.78
N GLY A 250 -18.87 49.87 22.27
CA GLY A 250 -19.16 51.12 22.94
C GLY A 250 -20.67 51.32 23.00
N LEU A 251 -21.35 50.67 23.94
CA LEU A 251 -22.71 51.02 24.35
C LEU A 251 -22.61 52.01 25.51
N LEU A 252 -22.86 53.27 25.19
CA LEU A 252 -23.11 54.34 26.15
C LEU A 252 -24.43 54.05 26.88
N CYS A 253 -24.35 53.81 28.19
CA CYS A 253 -25.43 54.09 29.12
C CYS A 253 -24.94 55.18 30.06
N ARG A 254 -25.57 56.36 30.00
CA ARG A 254 -25.48 57.40 31.04
C ARG A 254 -26.79 57.36 31.84
N ASN A 255 -26.62 57.58 33.14
CA ASN A 255 -27.58 57.68 34.25
C ASN A 255 -29.01 58.07 33.89
#